data_AF-A0A7X5WS26-F1
#
_entry.id   AF-A0A7X5WS26-F1
#
_cell.length_a   1.000
_cell.length_b   1.000
_cell.length_c   1.000
_cell.angle_alpha   90.00
_cell.angle_beta   90.00
_cell.angle_gamma   90.00
#
_symmetry.space_group_name_H-M   'P 1'
#
loop_
_entity.id
_entity.type
_entity.pdbx_description
1 polymer ?
#
loop_
_entity_poly.entity_id
_entity_poly.type
_entity_poly.pdbx_seq_one_letter_code
_entity_poly.pdbx_strand_id
1 'polypeptide(L)' 'RQFAGFAGVAETNARFRHLLAEGQHGLSVAFDMPTLMGLDSDSPMALGEVGHCGVAVDTADDMADLFDG' A
#
# COMPACT_ATOMS: atom_id res chain seq x y z
N ARG A 1 3.81 14.84 -7.58
CA ARG A 1 3.88 13.64 -6.70
C ARG A 1 2.64 13.64 -5.84
N GLN A 2 1.69 12.76 -6.13
CA GLN A 2 0.52 12.57 -5.29
C GLN A 2 0.74 11.39 -4.35
N PHE A 3 0.16 11.46 -3.16
CA PHE A 3 0.15 10.38 -2.18
C PHE A 3 -0.94 9.37 -2.55
N ALA A 4 -0.59 8.09 -2.61
CA ALA A 4 -1.55 7.00 -2.66
C ALA A 4 -1.20 5.97 -1.56
N GLY A 5 -2.21 5.46 -0.88
CA GLY A 5 -2.04 4.61 0.29
C GLY A 5 -3.25 4.73 1.18
N PHE A 6 -4.39 4.31 0.66
CA PHE A 6 -5.63 4.18 1.42
C PHE A 6 -6.28 2.92 0.88
N ALA A 7 -6.63 2.00 1.78
CA ALA A 7 -7.19 0.68 1.46
C ALA A 7 -6.16 -0.32 0.88
N GLY A 8 -6.63 -1.39 0.21
CA GLY A 8 -5.81 -2.58 -0.08
C GLY A 8 -4.76 -2.39 -1.18
N VAL A 9 -3.93 -3.42 -1.37
CA VAL A 9 -2.88 -3.49 -2.40
C VAL A 9 -3.46 -3.23 -3.81
N ALA A 10 -4.54 -3.94 -4.16
CA ALA A 10 -5.16 -3.82 -5.49
C ALA A 10 -5.74 -2.42 -5.78
N GLU A 11 -6.35 -1.78 -4.78
CA GLU A 11 -6.92 -0.43 -4.91
C GLU A 11 -5.82 0.61 -5.06
N THR A 12 -4.73 0.44 -4.30
CA THR A 12 -3.56 1.31 -4.40
C THR A 12 -2.86 1.16 -5.75
N ASN A 13 -2.74 -0.06 -6.29
CA ASN A 13 -2.24 -0.30 -7.64
C ASN A 13 -3.11 0.37 -8.71
N ALA A 14 -4.43 0.17 -8.65
CA ALA A 14 -5.37 0.81 -9.58
C ALA A 14 -5.24 2.34 -9.55
N ARG A 15 -5.03 2.92 -8.35
CA ARG A 15 -4.76 4.35 -8.19
C ARG A 15 -3.42 4.77 -8.80
N PHE A 16 -2.36 3.98 -8.66
CA PHE A 16 -1.08 4.25 -9.32
C PHE A 16 -1.22 4.27 -10.84
N ARG A 17 -1.88 3.26 -11.42
CA ARG A 17 -2.11 3.19 -12.87
C ARG A 17 -2.90 4.39 -13.38
N HIS A 18 -3.92 4.81 -12.63
CA HIS A 18 -4.68 6.01 -12.94
C HIS A 18 -3.79 7.27 -12.92
N LEU A 19 -2.98 7.47 -11.87
CA LEU A 19 -2.08 8.62 -11.76
C LEU A 19 -1.01 8.65 -12.87
N LEU A 20 -0.47 7.48 -13.24
CA LEU A 20 0.47 7.34 -14.36
C LEU A 20 -0.20 7.72 -15.69
N ALA A 21 -1.45 7.27 -15.92
CA ALA A 21 -2.22 7.63 -17.10
C ALA A 21 -2.53 9.14 -17.18
N GLU A 22 -2.66 9.83 -16.05
CA GLU A 22 -2.80 11.29 -15.97
C GLU A 22 -1.47 12.05 -16.15
N GLY A 23 -0.37 11.35 -16.43
CA GLY A 23 0.93 11.96 -16.70
C GLY A 23 1.74 12.29 -15.44
N GLN A 24 1.42 11.70 -14.28
CA GLN A 24 2.34 11.75 -13.15
C GLN A 24 3.52 10.81 -13.40
N HIS A 25 4.73 11.30 -13.13
CA HIS A 25 5.98 10.52 -13.30
C HIS A 25 6.57 10.04 -11.96
N GLY A 26 5.88 10.31 -10.85
CA GLY A 26 6.36 9.98 -9.52
C GLY A 26 5.23 9.51 -8.63
N LEU A 27 5.34 8.27 -8.18
CA LEU A 27 4.44 7.64 -7.21
C LEU A 27 4.98 7.82 -5.79
N SER A 28 4.07 7.76 -4.83
CA SER A 28 4.36 7.78 -3.40
C SER A 28 3.39 6.82 -2.72
N VAL A 29 3.92 5.92 -1.90
CA VAL A 29 3.15 4.92 -1.17
C VAL A 29 3.08 5.33 0.30
N ALA A 30 1.90 5.26 0.91
CA ALA A 30 1.75 5.29 2.36
C ALA A 30 1.44 3.88 2.87
N PHE A 31 2.23 3.40 3.83
CA PHE A 31 2.06 2.10 4.48
C PHE A 31 1.25 2.23 5.76
N ASP A 32 0.57 1.16 6.14
CA ASP A 32 -0.14 1.10 7.41
C ASP A 32 0.81 1.00 8.62
N MET A 33 0.25 1.15 9.82
CA MET A 33 1.04 1.13 11.06
C MET A 33 1.76 -0.22 11.30
N PRO A 34 1.13 -1.39 11.09
CA PRO A 34 1.80 -2.69 11.20
C PRO A 34 3.05 -2.78 10.32
N THR A 35 2.91 -2.47 9.02
CA THR A 35 4.03 -2.49 8.06
C THR A 35 5.15 -1.55 8.51
N LEU A 36 4.82 -0.33 8.95
CA LEU A 36 5.80 0.64 9.45
C LEU A 36 6.51 0.21 10.73
N MET A 37 5.84 -0.58 11.56
CA MET A 37 6.38 -1.11 12.82
C MET A 37 7.07 -2.47 12.66
N GLY A 38 7.10 -3.01 11.44
CA GLY A 38 7.70 -4.33 11.15
C GLY A 38 6.90 -5.48 11.73
N LEU A 39 5.57 -5.37 11.76
CA LEU A 39 4.65 -6.41 12.19
C LEU A 39 3.90 -6.96 10.98
N ASP A 40 3.83 -8.28 10.90
CA ASP A 40 2.94 -8.96 9.96
C ASP A 40 1.47 -8.70 10.35
N SER A 41 0.59 -8.69 9.35
CA SER A 41 -0.83 -8.40 9.52
C SER A 41 -1.58 -9.38 10.43
N ASP A 42 -1.06 -10.59 10.66
CA ASP A 42 -1.63 -11.59 11.58
C ASP A 42 -1.16 -11.41 13.04
N SER A 43 -0.25 -10.46 13.29
CA SER A 43 0.20 -10.12 14.63
C SER A 43 -0.97 -9.66 15.49
N PRO A 44 -1.13 -10.17 16.73
CA PRO A 44 -2.13 -9.65 17.67
C PRO A 44 -2.02 -8.15 17.93
N MET A 45 -0.82 -7.58 17.74
CA MET A 45 -0.55 -6.13 17.88
C MET A 45 -0.95 -5.31 16.65
N ALA A 46 -1.20 -5.95 15.50
CA ALA A 46 -1.63 -5.32 14.26
C ALA A 46 -3.16 -5.19 14.15
N LEU A 47 -3.91 -5.90 15.01
CA LEU A 47 -5.37 -5.98 14.95
C LEU A 47 -6.02 -4.60 14.99
N GLY A 48 -6.78 -4.27 13.94
CA GLY A 48 -7.49 -3.00 13.79
C GLY A 48 -6.69 -1.90 13.09
N GLU A 49 -5.39 -2.09 12.87
CA GLU A 49 -4.53 -1.10 12.19
C GLU A 49 -4.15 -1.52 10.77
N VAL A 50 -4.32 -2.81 10.43
CA VAL A 50 -4.07 -3.35 9.07
C VAL A 50 -4.92 -2.61 8.04
N GLY A 51 -4.26 -1.96 7.08
CA GLY A 51 -4.92 -1.24 5.99
C GLY A 51 -5.62 0.07 6.38
N HIS A 52 -5.54 0.52 7.64
CA HIS A 52 -6.33 1.66 8.13
C HIS A 52 -5.82 3.02 7.64
N CYS A 53 -4.51 3.26 7.75
CA CYS A 53 -3.86 4.52 7.36
C CYS A 53 -2.95 4.40 6.13
N GLY A 54 -2.96 3.25 5.45
CA GLY A 54 -2.02 2.94 4.38
C GLY A 54 -2.27 1.54 3.81
N VAL A 55 -1.44 1.15 2.86
CA VAL A 55 -1.45 -0.22 2.33
C VAL A 55 -0.72 -1.16 3.29
N ALA A 56 -1.31 -2.33 3.52
CA ALA A 56 -0.67 -3.43 4.25
C ALA A 56 0.28 -4.19 3.31
N VAL A 57 1.52 -4.41 3.75
CA VAL A 57 2.53 -5.18 3.00
C VAL A 57 3.27 -6.07 3.97
N ASP A 58 3.04 -7.39 3.87
CA ASP A 58 3.67 -8.38 4.73
C ASP A 58 4.84 -9.07 4.00
N THR A 59 4.71 -9.24 2.68
CA THR A 59 5.62 -10.04 1.87
C THR A 59 6.12 -9.32 0.62
N ALA A 60 7.10 -9.94 -0.05
CA ALA A 60 7.57 -9.46 -1.35
C ALA A 60 6.49 -9.60 -2.44
N ASP A 61 5.58 -10.57 -2.30
CA ASP A 61 4.49 -10.78 -3.26
C ASP A 61 3.48 -9.62 -3.18
N ASP A 62 3.19 -9.10 -1.99
CA ASP A 62 2.33 -7.92 -1.82
C ASP A 62 2.94 -6.68 -2.51
N MET A 63 4.28 -6.54 -2.45
CA MET A 63 4.99 -5.48 -3.18
C MET A 63 4.96 -5.70 -4.70
N ALA A 64 5.03 -6.95 -5.16
CA ALA A 64 4.91 -7.26 -6.57
C ALA A 64 3.51 -6.90 -7.08
N ASP A 65 2.46 -7.31 -6.36
CA ASP A 65 1.07 -6.99 -6.67
C ASP A 65 0.78 -5.48 -6.62
N LEU A 66 1.40 -4.77 -5.67
CA LEU A 66 1.27 -3.32 -5.54
C LEU A 66 1.76 -2.57 -6.78
N PHE A 67 2.78 -3.08 -7.45
CA PHE A 67 3.39 -2.48 -8.64
C PHE A 67 3.13 -3.26 -9.93
N ASP A 68 2.24 -4.25 -9.91
CA ASP A 68 1.85 -5.01 -11.10
C ASP A 68 1.17 -4.11 -12.15
N GLY A 69 1.54 -4.24 -13.43
CA GLY A 69 1.06 -3.33 -14.48
C GLY A 69 1.83 -3.33 -15.78
#